data_AF-A0A1X0NNB7-F1
#
_entry.id   AF-A0A1X0NNB7-F1
#
_cell.length_a   1.000
_cell.length_b   1.000
_cell.length_c   1.000
_cell.angle_alpha   90.00
_cell.angle_beta   90.00
_cell.angle_gamma   90.00
#
_symmetry.space_group_name_H-M   'P 1'
#
loop_
_entity.id
_entity.type
_entity.pdbx_description
1 polymer ?
#
loop_
_entity_poly.entity_id
_entity_poly.type
_entity_poly.pdbx_seq_one_letter_code
_entity_poly.pdbx_strand_id
1 'polypeptide(L)'
;MAELERLRAANAELRAENAELRRRLTAERAGLTPGAWAAASGAAVELQLAGRIRERDGAATILALHDELRRLSQQCGRYADALEEARGNFVEMKRLYSELNQLVACCSTPTP
;
A
#
# COMPACT_ATOMS: atom_id res chain seq x y z
N MET A 1 -3.94 7.25 -34.34
CA MET A 1 -2.62 7.62 -33.76
C MET A 1 -2.72 8.78 -32.77
N ALA A 2 -3.28 9.95 -33.13
CA ALA A 2 -3.31 11.14 -32.26
C ALA A 2 -4.11 11.00 -30.94
N GLU A 3 -5.13 10.16 -30.89
CA GLU A 3 -5.92 9.91 -29.67
C GLU A 3 -5.20 8.99 -28.70
N LEU A 4 -4.48 8.00 -29.22
CA LEU A 4 -3.69 7.06 -28.44
C LEU A 4 -2.48 7.76 -27.78
N GLU A 5 -1.84 8.68 -28.50
CA GLU A 5 -0.80 9.58 -27.98
C GLU A 5 -1.32 10.46 -26.84
N ARG A 6 -2.52 11.05 -27.00
CA ARG A 6 -3.18 11.84 -25.95
C ARG A 6 -3.50 11.01 -24.71
N LEU A 7 -4.03 9.80 -24.89
CA LEU A 7 -4.32 8.90 -23.77
C LEU A 7 -3.06 8.44 -23.05
N ARG A 8 -1.95 8.22 -23.77
CA ARG A 8 -0.64 7.92 -23.16
C ARG A 8 -0.12 9.08 -22.32
N ALA A 9 -0.22 10.31 -22.82
CA ALA A 9 0.17 11.52 -22.10
C ALA A 9 -0.66 11.70 -20.82
N ALA A 10 -1.99 11.61 -20.92
CA ALA A 10 -2.89 11.71 -19.76
C ALA A 10 -2.64 10.60 -18.73
N ASN A 11 -2.33 9.38 -19.18
CA ASN A 11 -2.01 8.28 -18.28
C ASN A 11 -0.67 8.49 -17.55
N ALA A 12 0.32 9.10 -18.22
CA ALA A 12 1.59 9.46 -17.60
C ALA A 12 1.41 10.55 -16.54
N GLU A 13 0.60 11.57 -16.82
CA GLU A 13 0.25 12.63 -15.85
C GLU A 13 -0.48 12.05 -14.64
N LEU A 14 -1.50 11.22 -14.84
CA LEU A 14 -2.23 10.58 -13.74
C LEU A 14 -1.34 9.68 -12.89
N ARG A 15 -0.36 8.98 -13.50
CA ARG A 15 0.62 8.18 -12.74
C ARG A 15 1.56 9.06 -11.92
N ALA A 16 2.01 10.18 -12.48
CA ALA A 16 2.84 11.13 -11.76
C ALA A 16 2.08 11.74 -10.57
N GLU A 17 0.83 12.12 -10.78
CA GLU A 17 -0.04 12.65 -9.73
C GLU A 17 -0.35 11.60 -8.65
N ASN A 18 -0.59 10.34 -9.05
CA ASN A 18 -0.80 9.25 -8.10
C ASN A 18 0.47 8.97 -7.28
N ALA A 19 1.65 9.01 -7.90
CA ALA A 19 2.92 8.84 -7.20
C ALA A 19 3.16 9.97 -6.19
N GLU A 20 2.82 11.20 -6.55
CA GLU A 20 2.93 12.36 -5.65
C GLU A 20 1.91 12.29 -4.51
N LEU A 21 0.66 11.93 -4.78
CA LEU A 21 -0.36 11.71 -3.75
C LEU A 21 0.05 10.59 -2.80
N ARG A 22 0.64 9.50 -3.30
CA ARG A 22 1.18 8.42 -2.47
C ARG A 22 2.36 8.90 -1.62
N ARG A 23 3.29 9.69 -2.17
CA ARG A 23 4.39 10.28 -1.39
C ARG A 23 3.88 11.20 -0.30
N ARG A 24 2.92 12.07 -0.60
CA ARG A 24 2.26 12.96 0.37
C ARG A 24 1.55 12.16 1.45
N LEU A 25 0.80 11.13 1.07
CA LEU A 25 0.15 10.23 2.02
C LEU A 25 1.15 9.51 2.91
N THR A 26 2.29 9.05 2.36
CA THR A 26 3.36 8.42 3.14
C THR A 26 4.07 9.42 4.05
N ALA A 27 4.29 10.66 3.60
CA ALA A 27 4.87 11.73 4.41
C ALA A 27 3.92 12.19 5.53
N GLU A 28 2.63 12.33 5.23
CA GLU A 28 1.57 12.57 6.22
C GLU A 28 1.52 11.41 7.23
N ARG A 29 1.54 10.15 6.76
CA ARG A 29 1.61 8.96 7.62
C ARG A 29 2.90 8.85 8.44
N ALA A 30 4.02 9.35 7.93
CA ALA A 30 5.29 9.38 8.66
C ALA A 30 5.33 10.51 9.70
N GLY A 31 4.64 11.63 9.44
CA GLY A 31 4.45 12.73 10.40
C GLY A 31 3.39 12.44 11.46
N LEU A 32 2.43 11.56 11.13
CA LEU A 32 1.54 10.93 12.11
C LEU A 32 2.38 9.93 12.92
N THR A 33 2.95 10.39 14.04
CA THR A 33 3.45 9.49 15.09
C THR A 33 2.42 8.37 15.34
N PRO A 34 2.82 7.17 15.77
CA PRO A 34 1.90 6.05 16.02
C PRO A 34 0.69 6.40 16.91
N GLY A 35 0.72 7.54 17.62
CA GLY A 35 -0.40 8.10 18.38
C GLY A 35 -1.45 8.89 17.59
N ALA A 36 -1.17 9.41 16.39
CA ALA A 36 -2.12 10.27 15.67
C ALA A 36 -3.17 9.47 14.86
N TRP A 37 -2.81 8.31 14.34
CA TRP A 37 -3.80 7.32 13.88
C TRP A 37 -4.59 6.71 15.05
N ALA A 38 -3.97 6.68 16.23
CA ALA A 38 -4.64 6.29 17.47
C ALA A 38 -5.58 7.38 18.01
N ALA A 39 -5.39 8.66 17.68
CA ALA A 39 -6.31 9.72 18.10
C ALA A 39 -7.62 9.75 17.28
N ALA A 40 -7.60 9.25 16.03
CA ALA A 40 -8.76 9.22 15.14
C ALA A 40 -9.49 7.85 15.11
N SER A 41 -8.79 6.76 15.44
CA SER A 41 -9.39 5.44 15.69
C SER A 41 -9.53 5.23 17.20
N GLY A 42 -10.37 4.32 17.69
CA GLY A 42 -10.45 4.03 19.13
C GLY A 42 -9.13 3.59 19.81
N ALA A 43 -8.02 3.50 19.07
CA ALA A 43 -6.75 2.97 19.55
C ALA A 43 -6.05 3.84 20.62
N ALA A 44 -6.28 5.16 20.72
CA ALA A 44 -5.74 5.96 21.83
C ALA A 44 -6.48 5.64 23.14
N VAL A 45 -7.78 5.42 23.04
CA VAL A 45 -8.63 5.00 24.16
C VAL A 45 -8.27 3.57 24.58
N GLU A 46 -8.06 2.67 23.62
CA GLU A 46 -7.57 1.31 23.89
C GLU A 46 -6.19 1.31 24.56
N LEU A 47 -5.26 2.15 24.10
CA LEU A 47 -3.91 2.22 24.67
C LEU A 47 -3.94 2.75 26.11
N GLN A 48 -4.79 3.76 26.39
CA GLN A 48 -5.03 4.25 27.74
C GLN A 48 -5.64 3.16 28.63
N LEU A 49 -6.67 2.45 28.15
CA LEU A 49 -7.31 1.37 28.89
C LEU A 49 -6.33 0.23 29.19
N ALA A 50 -5.53 -0.20 28.21
CA ALA A 50 -4.50 -1.20 28.40
C ALA A 50 -3.46 -0.76 29.44
N GLY A 51 -3.05 0.52 29.41
CA GLY A 51 -2.16 1.10 30.43
C GLY A 51 -2.75 1.00 31.85
N ARG A 52 -4.00 1.44 32.03
CA ARG A 52 -4.69 1.41 33.33
C ARG A 52 -4.94 -0.02 33.84
N ILE A 53 -5.22 -0.97 32.94
CA ILE A 53 -5.35 -2.38 33.31
C ILE A 53 -4.00 -2.92 33.75
N ARG A 54 -2.91 -2.61 33.04
CA ARG A 54 -1.56 -3.06 33.38
C ARG A 54 -1.06 -2.52 34.72
N GLU A 55 -1.42 -1.29 35.06
CA GLU A 55 -1.13 -0.70 36.39
C GLU A 55 -1.88 -1.42 37.53
N ARG A 56 -3.06 -1.97 37.24
CA ARG A 56 -3.94 -2.59 38.25
C ARG A 56 -3.74 -4.10 38.37
N ASP A 57 -3.52 -4.76 37.24
CA ASP A 57 -3.26 -6.18 37.10
C ASP A 57 -2.45 -6.44 35.81
N GLY A 58 -1.12 -6.47 35.96
CA GLY A 58 -0.20 -6.71 34.86
C GLY A 58 -0.26 -8.12 34.28
N ALA A 59 -0.87 -9.08 34.99
CA ALA A 59 -1.05 -10.45 34.53
C ALA A 59 -2.43 -10.70 33.91
N ALA A 60 -3.25 -9.66 33.77
CA ALA A 60 -4.59 -9.78 33.22
C ALA A 60 -4.54 -10.39 31.80
N THR A 61 -5.26 -11.50 31.61
CA THR A 61 -5.33 -12.24 30.34
C THR A 61 -5.74 -11.34 29.16
N ILE A 62 -6.56 -10.30 29.42
CA ILE A 62 -6.98 -9.33 28.41
C ILE A 62 -5.81 -8.54 27.82
N LEU A 63 -4.74 -8.30 28.58
CA LEU A 63 -3.53 -7.64 28.08
C LEU A 63 -2.78 -8.55 27.11
N ALA A 64 -2.66 -9.84 27.42
CA ALA A 64 -2.04 -10.81 26.53
C ALA A 64 -2.81 -10.91 25.20
N LEU A 65 -4.15 -10.97 25.27
CA LEU A 65 -5.01 -10.96 24.08
C LEU A 65 -4.88 -9.65 23.29
N HIS A 66 -4.82 -8.50 23.96
CA HIS A 66 -4.60 -7.20 23.32
C HIS A 66 -3.26 -7.14 22.58
N ASP A 67 -2.17 -7.57 23.23
CA ASP A 67 -0.83 -7.57 22.65
C ASP A 67 -0.75 -8.52 21.44
N GLU A 68 -1.39 -9.69 21.51
CA GLU A 68 -1.46 -10.63 20.39
C GLU A 68 -2.29 -10.09 19.20
N LEU A 69 -3.46 -9.50 19.45
CA LEU A 69 -4.26 -8.84 18.41
C LEU A 69 -3.48 -7.72 17.73
N ARG A 70 -2.74 -6.92 18.50
CA ARG A 70 -1.91 -5.85 17.95
C ARG A 70 -0.78 -6.40 17.08
N ARG A 71 -0.12 -7.48 17.52
CA ARG A 71 0.90 -8.18 16.74
C ARG A 71 0.34 -8.68 15.41
N LEU A 72 -0.82 -9.33 15.44
CA LEU A 72 -1.49 -9.84 14.23
C LEU A 72 -1.89 -8.72 13.29
N SER A 73 -2.44 -7.62 13.81
CA SER A 73 -2.79 -6.44 13.02
C SER A 73 -1.58 -5.86 12.27
N GLN A 74 -0.42 -5.76 12.95
CA GLN A 74 0.83 -5.33 12.30
C GLN A 74 1.29 -6.30 11.21
N GLN A 75 1.18 -7.61 11.44
CA GLN A 75 1.52 -8.62 10.44
C GLN A 75 0.60 -8.53 9.21
N CYS A 76 -0.71 -8.37 9.41
CA CYS A 76 -1.67 -8.14 8.33
C CYS A 76 -1.32 -6.90 7.51
N GLY A 77 -0.90 -5.81 8.16
CA GLY A 77 -0.41 -4.60 7.47
C GLY A 77 0.76 -4.90 6.54
N ARG A 78 1.78 -5.63 7.03
CA ARG A 78 2.94 -6.04 6.22
C ARG A 78 2.53 -6.92 5.02
N TYR A 79 1.60 -7.85 5.21
CA TYR A 79 1.10 -8.68 4.11
C TYR A 79 0.30 -7.88 3.09
N ALA A 80 -0.48 -6.89 3.52
CA ALA A 80 -1.19 -6.00 2.62
C ALA A 80 -0.23 -5.17 1.77
N ASP A 81 0.83 -4.62 2.37
CA ASP A 81 1.87 -3.88 1.65
C ASP A 81 2.59 -4.77 0.62
N ALA A 82 2.97 -5.99 1.01
CA ALA A 82 3.59 -6.96 0.12
C ALA A 82 2.67 -7.38 -1.05
N LEU A 83 1.37 -7.52 -0.79
CA LEU A 83 0.37 -7.81 -1.82
C LEU A 83 0.20 -6.65 -2.81
N GLU A 84 0.20 -5.41 -2.34
CA GLU A 84 0.15 -4.22 -3.20
C GLU A 84 1.40 -4.12 -4.08
N GLU A 85 2.59 -4.40 -3.53
CA GLU A 85 3.83 -4.47 -4.31
C GLU A 85 3.78 -5.56 -5.37
N ALA A 86 3.37 -6.78 -4.98
CA ALA A 86 3.22 -7.90 -5.90
C ALA A 86 2.21 -7.59 -7.02
N ARG A 87 1.10 -6.90 -6.70
CA ARG A 87 0.14 -6.45 -7.72
C ARG A 87 0.77 -5.46 -8.68
N GLY A 88 1.58 -4.51 -8.18
CA GLY A 88 2.34 -3.58 -9.01
C GLY A 88 3.27 -4.30 -9.98
N ASN A 89 4.08 -5.23 -9.47
CA ASN A 89 5.00 -6.04 -10.27
C ASN A 89 4.27 -6.85 -11.36
N PHE A 90 3.12 -7.43 -11.02
CA PHE A 90 2.31 -8.18 -11.99
C PHE A 90 1.78 -7.31 -13.13
N VAL A 91 1.35 -6.08 -12.83
CA VAL A 91 0.89 -5.12 -13.85
C VAL A 91 2.05 -4.74 -14.78
N GLU A 92 3.24 -4.47 -14.26
CA GLU A 92 4.41 -4.15 -15.07
C GLU A 92 4.83 -5.34 -15.94
N MET A 93 4.82 -6.56 -15.38
CA MET A 93 5.11 -7.77 -16.13
C MET A 93 4.16 -7.93 -17.33
N LYS A 94 2.84 -7.72 -17.13
CA LYS A 94 1.86 -7.74 -18.24
C LYS A 94 2.16 -6.70 -19.30
N ARG A 95 2.57 -5.49 -18.90
CA ARG A 95 2.95 -4.41 -19.82
C ARG A 95 4.14 -4.83 -20.68
N LEU A 96 5.20 -5.35 -20.06
CA LEU A 96 6.40 -5.82 -20.76
C LEU A 96 6.10 -6.98 -21.73
N TYR A 97 5.28 -7.95 -21.34
CA TYR A 97 4.88 -9.04 -22.25
C TYR A 97 4.06 -8.53 -23.44
N SER A 98 3.21 -7.52 -23.23
CA SER A 98 2.47 -6.89 -24.33
C SER A 98 3.40 -6.15 -25.30
N GLU A 99 4.38 -5.41 -24.78
CA GLU A 99 5.40 -4.74 -25.60
C GLU A 99 6.25 -5.74 -26.39
N LEU A 100 6.68 -6.83 -25.75
CA LEU A 100 7.42 -7.91 -26.42
C LEU A 100 6.58 -8.54 -27.54
N ASN A 101 5.31 -8.84 -27.30
CA ASN A 101 4.43 -9.42 -28.31
C ASN A 101 4.24 -8.48 -29.52
N GLN A 102 4.16 -7.17 -29.28
CA GLN A 102 4.07 -6.18 -30.35
C GLN A 102 5.36 -6.17 -31.19
N LEU A 103 6.53 -6.19 -30.56
CA LEU A 103 7.82 -6.25 -31.26
C LEU A 103 7.94 -7.53 -32.10
N VAL A 104 7.59 -8.68 -31.53
CA VAL A 104 7.60 -9.96 -32.25
C VAL A 104 6.65 -9.91 -33.45
N ALA A 105 5.45 -9.35 -33.29
CA ALA A 105 4.51 -9.20 -34.40
C ALA A 105 5.06 -8.31 -35.52
N CYS A 106 5.72 -7.20 -35.18
CA CYS A 106 6.38 -6.31 -36.15
C CYS A 106 7.57 -6.97 -36.86
N CYS A 107 8.30 -7.86 -36.19
CA CYS A 107 9.41 -8.61 -36.80
C CYS A 107 8.94 -9.79 -37.66
N SER A 108 7.68 -10.23 -37.50
CA SER A 108 7.13 -11.42 -38.18
C SER A 108 6.39 -11.08 -39.49
N THR A 109 6.19 -9.80 -39.80
CA THR A 109 5.60 -9.40 -41.09
C THR A 109 6.67 -9.46 -42.20
N PRO A 110 6.50 -10.30 -43.24
CA PRO A 110 7.41 -10.32 -44.37
C PRO A 110 7.36 -8.97 -45.09
N THR A 111 8.53 -8.37 -45.31
CA THR A 111 8.70 -7.20 -46.15
C THR A 111 8.35 -7.57 -47.60
N PRO A 112 7.57 -6.76 -48.33
CA PRO A 112 7.25 -7.01 -49.74
C PRO A 112 8.48 -6.91 -50.65
#